data_AF-A0A0M0GF64-F1
#
_entry.id   AF-A0A0M0GF64-F1
#
_cell.length_a   1.000
_cell.length_b   1.000
_cell.length_c   1.000
_cell.angle_alpha   90.00
_cell.angle_beta   90.00
_cell.angle_gamma   90.00
#
_symmetry.space_group_name_H-M   'P 1'
#
loop_
_entity.id
_entity.type
_entity.pdbx_description
1 polymer ?
#
loop_
_entity_poly.entity_id
_entity_poly.type
_entity_poly.pdbx_seq_one_letter_code
_entity_poly.pdbx_strand_id
1 'polypeptide(L)'
;MNYNQNKKIAQITPYTLIIGVDIAKFKHVARAQDFRGMEFGSPCYFENTKEGFEHFLHWISETKKAHSMEKVIVGMEPTGHYWFNLAHILKENEIKFVAVNPLHVKKSKELDDNSPTKNDVKDAKVIAQLVKDGRYAEPTIPQGVYAELRVAKKIRDLLTEDLQTVQGQVHNWIDRYFPEFLKVFKKWEGKAALQFLRLYALPHEIANFTEDELLIHLRKSVKRSVGNCNPFTGR
;
A
#
# COMPACT_ATOMS: atom_id res chain seq x y z
N MET A 1 17.19 11.22 -22.17
CA MET A 1 17.21 9.76 -22.46
C MET A 1 17.45 9.05 -21.14
N ASN A 2 16.56 8.16 -20.71
CA ASN A 2 16.64 7.57 -19.37
C ASN A 2 17.77 6.52 -19.37
N TYR A 3 19.00 6.92 -18.98
CA TYR A 3 20.22 6.09 -19.06
C TYR A 3 20.06 4.68 -18.42
N ASN A 4 19.10 4.51 -17.52
CA ASN A 4 18.79 3.25 -16.88
C ASN A 4 18.00 2.27 -17.79
N GLN A 5 17.21 2.76 -18.74
CA GLN A 5 16.40 1.90 -19.61
C GLN A 5 17.25 1.13 -20.63
N ASN A 6 18.21 1.80 -21.28
CA ASN A 6 19.13 1.12 -22.21
C ASN A 6 19.94 0.03 -21.49
N LYS A 7 20.34 0.26 -20.24
CA LYS A 7 21.00 -0.75 -19.41
C LYS A 7 20.10 -1.96 -19.14
N LYS A 8 18.81 -1.74 -18.87
CA LYS A 8 17.84 -2.82 -18.65
C LYS A 8 17.59 -3.65 -19.91
N ILE A 9 17.47 -3.00 -21.06
CA ILE A 9 17.32 -3.68 -22.35
C ILE A 9 18.58 -4.50 -22.65
N ALA A 10 19.77 -3.92 -22.43
CA ALA A 10 21.05 -4.61 -22.67
C ALA A 10 21.28 -5.86 -21.79
N GLN A 11 20.58 -5.99 -20.66
CA GLN A 11 20.63 -7.21 -19.84
C GLN A 11 19.85 -8.38 -20.45
N ILE A 12 18.90 -8.08 -21.34
CA ILE A 12 18.10 -9.08 -22.04
C ILE A 12 18.89 -9.53 -23.26
N THR A 13 19.18 -10.83 -23.30
CA THR A 13 20.01 -11.46 -24.34
C THR A 13 19.18 -12.48 -25.12
N PRO A 14 19.68 -12.98 -26.27
CA PRO A 14 19.02 -14.06 -27.01
C PRO A 14 18.73 -15.33 -26.18
N TYR A 15 19.47 -15.53 -25.09
CA TYR A 15 19.34 -16.68 -24.18
C TYR A 15 18.55 -16.33 -22.90
N THR A 16 17.74 -15.28 -22.93
CA THR A 16 16.90 -14.85 -21.80
C THR A 16 15.45 -15.23 -22.03
N LEU A 17 14.92 -16.09 -21.14
CA LEU A 17 13.51 -16.41 -21.05
C LEU A 17 12.79 -15.28 -20.30
N ILE A 18 11.88 -14.60 -20.98
CA ILE A 18 11.05 -13.54 -20.37
C ILE A 18 9.68 -14.13 -20.08
N ILE A 19 9.24 -14.01 -18.83
CA ILE A 19 7.94 -14.51 -18.38
C ILE A 19 7.15 -13.33 -17.83
N GLY A 20 5.99 -13.04 -18.41
CA GLY A 20 5.04 -12.13 -17.79
C GLY A 20 4.02 -12.91 -17.00
N VAL A 21 3.70 -12.45 -15.79
CA VAL A 21 2.72 -13.05 -14.89
C VAL A 21 1.66 -12.03 -14.55
N ASP A 22 0.42 -12.34 -14.91
CA ASP A 22 -0.75 -11.63 -14.42
C ASP A 22 -1.21 -12.24 -13.09
N ILE A 23 -1.35 -11.38 -12.08
CA ILE A 23 -1.54 -11.77 -10.68
C ILE A 23 -2.97 -11.49 -10.24
N ALA A 24 -3.75 -12.56 -10.06
CA ALA A 24 -5.04 -12.50 -9.37
C ALA A 24 -4.99 -13.11 -7.96
N LYS A 25 -6.14 -13.07 -7.26
CA LYS A 25 -6.27 -13.52 -5.86
C LYS A 25 -5.97 -15.02 -5.68
N PHE A 26 -6.53 -15.86 -6.55
CA PHE A 26 -6.51 -17.32 -6.41
C PHE A 26 -5.68 -18.04 -7.47
N LYS A 27 -5.72 -17.55 -8.70
CA LYS A 27 -5.08 -18.17 -9.87
C LYS A 27 -4.33 -17.14 -10.67
N HIS A 28 -3.07 -17.44 -10.96
CA HIS A 28 -2.17 -16.62 -11.76
C HIS A 28 -2.07 -17.18 -13.17
N VAL A 29 -1.74 -16.31 -14.12
CA VAL A 29 -1.52 -16.68 -15.53
C VAL A 29 -0.14 -16.20 -15.96
N ALA A 30 0.66 -17.09 -16.54
CA ALA A 30 1.97 -16.76 -17.05
C ALA A 30 2.09 -17.02 -18.56
N ARG A 31 2.85 -16.15 -19.23
CA ARG A 31 3.28 -16.30 -20.63
C ARG A 31 4.77 -16.12 -20.77
N ALA A 32 5.40 -17.09 -21.42
CA ALA A 32 6.82 -17.08 -21.76
C ALA A 32 7.03 -16.56 -23.18
N GLN A 33 8.12 -15.83 -23.37
CA GLN A 33 8.58 -15.37 -24.68
C GLN A 33 10.10 -15.20 -24.72
N ASP A 34 10.64 -15.06 -25.93
CA ASP A 34 12.04 -14.71 -26.18
C ASP A 34 12.29 -13.19 -26.10
N PHE A 35 13.56 -12.81 -26.29
CA PHE A 35 14.00 -11.41 -26.35
C PHE A 35 13.40 -10.60 -27.51
N ARG A 36 12.78 -11.24 -28.52
CA ARG A 36 12.10 -10.60 -29.64
C ARG A 36 10.61 -10.43 -29.37
N GLY A 37 10.06 -11.12 -28.39
CA GLY A 37 8.63 -11.17 -28.07
C GLY A 37 7.89 -12.32 -28.76
N MET A 38 8.62 -13.33 -29.24
CA MET A 38 8.05 -14.56 -29.78
C MET A 38 7.67 -15.47 -28.61
N GLU A 39 6.41 -15.90 -28.57
CA GLU A 39 5.86 -16.68 -27.47
C GLU A 39 6.39 -18.12 -27.47
N PHE A 40 6.64 -18.66 -26.28
CA PHE A 40 6.99 -20.06 -26.08
C PHE A 40 5.81 -20.84 -25.50
N GLY A 41 5.48 -21.96 -26.14
CA GLY A 41 4.51 -22.94 -25.66
C GLY A 41 3.12 -22.38 -25.31
N SER A 42 2.41 -23.13 -24.47
CA SER A 42 1.09 -22.77 -23.94
C SER A 42 1.19 -21.92 -22.66
N PRO A 43 0.13 -21.17 -22.29
CA PRO A 43 0.10 -20.40 -21.06
C PRO A 43 0.20 -21.33 -19.84
N CYS A 44 0.92 -20.91 -18.80
CA CYS A 44 0.91 -21.60 -17.51
C CYS A 44 -0.14 -20.98 -16.60
N TYR A 45 -0.93 -21.84 -15.97
CA TYR A 45 -1.93 -21.45 -15.00
C TYR A 45 -1.58 -22.10 -13.67
N PHE A 46 -1.47 -21.32 -12.61
CA PHE A 46 -1.08 -21.84 -11.31
C PHE A 46 -1.81 -21.12 -10.19
N GLU A 47 -2.02 -21.82 -9.08
CA GLU A 47 -2.74 -21.28 -7.93
C GLU A 47 -1.80 -20.58 -6.96
N ASN A 48 -2.33 -19.68 -6.12
CA ASN A 48 -1.61 -19.04 -5.03
C ASN A 48 -1.45 -19.99 -3.83
N THR A 49 -0.90 -21.17 -4.09
CA THR A 49 -0.66 -22.27 -3.15
C THR A 49 0.76 -22.79 -3.35
N LYS A 50 1.30 -23.53 -2.37
CA LYS A 50 2.64 -24.08 -2.46
C LYS A 50 2.79 -25.00 -3.68
N GLU A 51 1.82 -25.88 -3.91
CA GLU A 51 1.78 -26.81 -5.02
C GLU A 51 1.66 -26.06 -6.37
N GLY A 52 0.89 -24.96 -6.41
CA GLY A 52 0.80 -24.09 -7.57
C GLY A 52 2.14 -23.43 -7.91
N PHE A 53 2.87 -22.95 -6.89
CA PHE A 53 4.20 -22.38 -7.08
C PHE A 53 5.24 -23.42 -7.51
N GLU A 54 5.20 -24.64 -6.96
CA GLU A 54 6.06 -25.75 -7.39
C GLU A 54 5.78 -26.12 -8.87
N HIS A 55 4.51 -26.17 -9.26
CA HIS A 55 4.12 -26.37 -10.66
C HIS A 55 4.68 -25.27 -11.56
N PHE A 56 4.59 -24.01 -11.13
CA PHE A 56 5.13 -22.88 -11.88
C PHE A 56 6.66 -22.97 -12.05
N LEU A 57 7.40 -23.27 -10.98
CA LEU A 57 8.86 -23.45 -11.04
C LEU A 57 9.26 -24.60 -11.97
N HIS A 58 8.51 -25.70 -11.95
CA HIS A 58 8.71 -26.82 -12.87
C HIS A 58 8.53 -26.38 -14.33
N TRP A 59 7.43 -25.69 -14.61
CA TRP A 59 7.14 -25.14 -15.93
C TRP A 59 8.23 -24.18 -16.43
N ILE A 60 8.79 -23.33 -15.56
CA ILE A 60 9.93 -22.47 -15.89
C ILE A 60 11.14 -23.32 -16.30
N SER A 61 11.48 -24.33 -15.50
CA SER A 61 12.63 -25.20 -15.76
C SER A 61 12.48 -25.96 -17.08
N GLU A 62 11.30 -26.52 -17.36
CA GLU A 62 11.01 -27.22 -18.62
C GLU A 62 11.12 -26.27 -19.82
N THR A 63 10.48 -25.10 -19.75
CA THR A 63 10.52 -24.09 -20.82
C THR A 63 11.96 -23.61 -21.07
N LYS A 64 12.72 -23.37 -19.98
CA LYS A 64 14.13 -22.97 -20.05
C LYS A 64 14.97 -24.02 -20.78
N LYS A 65 14.81 -25.30 -20.44
CA LYS A 65 15.55 -26.42 -21.07
C LYS A 65 15.13 -26.63 -22.52
N ALA A 66 13.83 -26.67 -22.81
CA ALA A 66 13.30 -26.92 -24.14
C ALA A 66 13.78 -25.88 -25.17
N HIS A 67 13.96 -24.62 -24.74
CA HIS A 67 14.38 -23.52 -25.61
C HIS A 67 15.85 -23.11 -25.40
N SER A 68 16.66 -23.89 -24.66
CA SER A 68 18.09 -23.62 -24.43
C SER A 68 18.37 -22.22 -23.87
N MET A 69 17.55 -21.78 -22.92
CA MET A 69 17.67 -20.47 -22.27
C MET A 69 18.60 -20.56 -21.05
N GLU A 70 19.41 -19.53 -20.84
CA GLU A 70 20.36 -19.47 -19.73
C GLU A 70 19.80 -18.69 -18.54
N LYS A 71 19.10 -17.59 -18.84
CA LYS A 71 18.57 -16.65 -17.84
C LYS A 71 17.05 -16.63 -17.87
N VAL A 72 16.45 -16.34 -16.73
CA VAL A 72 14.99 -16.17 -16.59
C VAL A 72 14.73 -14.82 -15.94
N ILE A 73 13.80 -14.06 -16.51
CA ILE A 73 13.29 -12.83 -15.91
C ILE A 73 11.77 -12.93 -15.84
N VAL A 74 11.23 -12.85 -14.62
CA VAL A 74 9.78 -12.87 -14.37
C VAL A 74 9.28 -11.46 -14.11
N GLY A 75 8.50 -10.91 -15.03
CA GLY A 75 7.74 -9.67 -14.86
C GLY A 75 6.39 -9.93 -14.22
N MET A 76 5.99 -9.09 -13.30
CA MET A 76 4.66 -9.11 -12.72
C MET A 76 4.09 -7.71 -12.52
N GLU A 77 2.77 -7.59 -12.62
CA GLU A 77 2.04 -6.41 -12.19
C GLU A 77 1.67 -6.56 -10.70
N PRO A 78 2.15 -5.66 -9.81
CA PRO A 78 1.80 -5.72 -8.39
C PRO A 78 0.32 -5.42 -8.16
N THR A 79 -0.51 -6.48 -8.09
CA THR A 79 -1.93 -6.38 -7.73
C THR A 79 -2.13 -6.70 -6.25
N GLY A 80 -2.43 -5.69 -5.44
CA GLY A 80 -2.64 -5.86 -4.00
C GLY A 80 -1.42 -6.44 -3.28
N HIS A 81 -1.63 -7.45 -2.43
CA HIS A 81 -0.57 -8.12 -1.68
C HIS A 81 -0.24 -9.54 -2.19
N TYR A 82 -0.98 -10.07 -3.17
CA TYR A 82 -0.84 -11.46 -3.63
C TYR A 82 0.51 -11.71 -4.33
N TRP A 83 1.09 -10.68 -4.95
CA TRP A 83 2.39 -10.78 -5.62
C TRP A 83 3.57 -11.03 -4.66
N PHE A 84 3.43 -10.74 -3.37
CA PHE A 84 4.51 -10.99 -2.41
C PHE A 84 4.83 -12.47 -2.28
N ASN A 85 3.83 -13.36 -2.29
CA ASN A 85 4.05 -14.80 -2.21
C ASN A 85 4.91 -15.28 -3.38
N LEU A 86 4.53 -14.90 -4.61
CA LEU A 86 5.31 -15.22 -5.81
C LEU A 86 6.73 -14.61 -5.74
N ALA A 87 6.84 -13.36 -5.31
CA ALA A 87 8.13 -12.68 -5.21
C ALA A 87 9.07 -13.34 -4.18
N HIS A 88 8.54 -13.85 -3.06
CA HIS A 88 9.29 -14.64 -2.09
C HIS A 88 9.79 -15.96 -2.68
N ILE A 89 8.92 -16.72 -3.33
CA ILE A 89 9.28 -17.99 -3.98
C ILE A 89 10.36 -17.78 -5.05
N LEU A 90 10.20 -16.77 -5.90
CA LEU A 90 11.19 -16.48 -6.95
C LEU A 90 12.54 -16.07 -6.36
N LYS A 91 12.52 -15.29 -5.27
CA LYS A 91 13.74 -14.90 -4.56
C LYS A 91 14.46 -16.10 -3.93
N GLU A 92 13.73 -17.00 -3.28
CA GLU A 92 14.28 -18.23 -2.67
C GLU A 92 14.92 -19.16 -3.71
N ASN A 93 14.39 -19.16 -4.95
CA ASN A 93 14.91 -19.95 -6.06
C ASN A 93 15.90 -19.18 -6.95
N GLU A 94 16.39 -18.02 -6.50
CA GLU A 94 17.36 -17.17 -7.21
C GLU A 94 16.92 -16.76 -8.64
N ILE A 95 15.61 -16.69 -8.88
CA ILE A 95 15.04 -16.25 -10.16
C ILE A 95 14.86 -14.74 -10.13
N LYS A 96 15.41 -14.05 -11.14
CA LYS A 96 15.24 -12.60 -11.29
C LYS A 96 13.76 -12.27 -11.52
N PHE A 97 13.22 -11.40 -10.69
CA PHE A 97 11.85 -10.91 -10.82
C PHE A 97 11.80 -9.38 -10.84
N VAL A 98 10.85 -8.83 -11.57
CA VAL A 98 10.70 -7.40 -11.83
C VAL A 98 9.24 -6.99 -11.77
N ALA A 99 8.98 -5.76 -11.34
CA ALA A 99 7.65 -5.19 -11.24
C ALA A 99 7.39 -4.24 -12.41
N VAL A 100 6.25 -4.40 -13.07
CA VAL A 100 5.78 -3.49 -14.12
C VAL A 100 4.70 -2.57 -13.55
N ASN A 101 4.67 -1.30 -14.00
CA ASN A 101 3.70 -0.33 -13.51
C ASN A 101 2.29 -0.64 -14.09
N PRO A 102 1.24 -0.80 -13.26
CA PRO A 102 -0.14 -0.99 -13.71
C PRO A 102 -0.62 0.00 -14.79
N LEU A 103 -0.21 1.27 -14.68
CA LEU A 103 -0.56 2.30 -15.66
C LEU A 103 0.06 2.04 -17.04
N HIS A 104 1.24 1.42 -17.09
CA HIS A 104 1.87 1.05 -18.36
C HIS A 104 1.18 -0.16 -18.97
N VAL A 105 0.81 -1.15 -18.15
CA VAL A 105 0.05 -2.31 -18.62
C VAL A 105 -1.27 -1.84 -19.24
N LYS A 106 -2.04 -1.01 -18.54
CA LYS A 106 -3.32 -0.47 -19.06
C LYS A 106 -3.17 0.27 -20.39
N LYS A 107 -2.20 1.18 -20.50
CA LYS A 107 -1.95 1.92 -21.75
C LYS A 107 -1.52 1.03 -22.91
N SER A 108 -0.73 -0.01 -22.63
CA SER A 108 -0.33 -0.98 -23.64
C SER A 108 -1.53 -1.81 -24.11
N LYS A 109 -2.45 -2.19 -23.21
CA LYS A 109 -3.70 -2.86 -23.59
C LYS A 109 -4.52 -2.02 -24.58
N GLU A 110 -4.67 -0.72 -24.33
CA GLU A 110 -5.42 0.19 -25.23
C GLU A 110 -4.88 0.22 -26.66
N LEU A 111 -3.60 -0.10 -26.89
CA LEU A 111 -2.99 -0.17 -28.21
C LEU A 111 -3.20 -1.53 -28.90
N ASP A 112 -3.26 -2.60 -28.12
CA ASP A 112 -3.31 -3.98 -28.62
C ASP A 112 -4.74 -4.55 -28.71
N ASP A 113 -5.70 -3.96 -28.00
CA ASP A 113 -7.01 -4.59 -27.78
C ASP A 113 -8.05 -4.18 -28.82
N ASN A 114 -8.30 -5.09 -29.78
CA ASN A 114 -9.37 -5.03 -30.77
C ASN A 114 -10.33 -6.25 -30.67
N SER A 115 -10.36 -7.01 -29.55
CA SER A 115 -11.14 -8.26 -29.47
C SER A 115 -11.60 -8.69 -28.06
N PRO A 116 -12.84 -9.19 -27.88
CA PRO A 116 -13.48 -9.52 -26.60
C PRO A 116 -13.08 -10.88 -25.96
N THR A 117 -11.86 -11.38 -26.17
CA THR A 117 -11.41 -12.69 -25.64
C THR A 117 -10.55 -12.60 -24.38
N LYS A 118 -10.69 -13.61 -23.50
CA LYS A 118 -10.08 -13.79 -22.14
C LYS A 118 -8.79 -12.99 -21.91
N ASN A 119 -8.88 -12.01 -21.00
CA ASN A 119 -7.87 -10.97 -20.78
C ASN A 119 -6.57 -11.45 -20.11
N ASP A 120 -6.63 -12.38 -19.15
CA ASP A 120 -5.48 -12.71 -18.29
C ASP A 120 -4.23 -13.20 -19.05
N VAL A 121 -4.43 -13.96 -20.14
CA VAL A 121 -3.32 -14.42 -21.01
C VAL A 121 -2.71 -13.27 -21.81
N LYS A 122 -3.55 -12.37 -22.32
CA LYS A 122 -3.08 -11.16 -23.01
C LYS A 122 -2.35 -10.24 -22.04
N ASP A 123 -2.84 -10.13 -20.80
CA ASP A 123 -2.24 -9.32 -19.75
C ASP A 123 -0.84 -9.82 -19.38
N ALA A 124 -0.70 -11.14 -19.18
CA ALA A 124 0.60 -11.77 -19.01
C ALA A 124 1.56 -11.51 -20.19
N LYS A 125 1.06 -11.52 -21.44
CA LYS A 125 1.85 -11.16 -22.62
C LYS A 125 2.28 -9.69 -22.62
N VAL A 126 1.38 -8.77 -22.31
CA VAL A 126 1.67 -7.32 -22.22
C VAL A 126 2.75 -7.07 -21.16
N ILE A 127 2.66 -7.73 -20.01
CA ILE A 127 3.67 -7.64 -18.96
C ILE A 127 5.03 -8.13 -19.47
N ALA A 128 5.09 -9.27 -20.15
CA ALA A 128 6.34 -9.80 -20.73
C ALA A 128 6.94 -8.81 -21.76
N GLN A 129 6.09 -8.19 -22.57
CA GLN A 129 6.49 -7.18 -23.56
C GLN A 129 7.07 -5.92 -22.89
N LEU A 130 6.47 -5.44 -21.80
CA LEU A 130 7.00 -4.32 -21.03
C LEU A 130 8.34 -4.65 -20.36
N VAL A 131 8.56 -5.91 -19.95
CA VAL A 131 9.87 -6.36 -19.47
C VAL A 131 10.91 -6.31 -20.58
N LYS A 132 10.57 -6.83 -21.76
CA LYS A 132 11.40 -6.79 -22.97
C LYS A 132 11.87 -5.37 -23.30
N ASP A 133 10.97 -4.39 -23.16
CA ASP A 133 11.23 -2.99 -23.47
C ASP A 133 11.96 -2.23 -22.34
N GLY A 134 12.40 -2.93 -21.28
CA GLY A 134 13.09 -2.34 -20.13
C GLY A 134 12.20 -1.45 -19.25
N ARG A 135 10.87 -1.53 -19.40
CA ARG A 135 9.87 -0.71 -18.69
C ARG A 135 9.41 -1.32 -17.36
N TYR A 136 10.37 -1.81 -16.59
CA TYR A 136 10.16 -2.44 -15.28
C TYR A 136 10.98 -1.77 -14.18
N ALA A 137 10.62 -2.01 -12.93
CA ALA A 137 11.40 -1.68 -11.74
C ALA A 137 11.84 -2.98 -11.04
N GLU A 138 12.98 -2.97 -10.37
CA GLU A 138 13.40 -4.08 -9.53
C GLU A 138 12.86 -3.84 -8.12
N PRO A 139 11.85 -4.62 -7.67
CA PRO A 139 11.26 -4.43 -6.36
C PRO A 139 12.24 -4.85 -5.26
N THR A 140 12.45 -3.96 -4.28
CA THR A 140 13.16 -4.34 -3.06
C THR A 140 12.15 -4.97 -2.09
N ILE A 141 12.28 -6.28 -1.85
CA ILE A 141 11.58 -6.97 -0.77
C ILE A 141 12.36 -6.65 0.52
N PRO A 142 11.83 -5.80 1.42
CA PRO A 142 12.50 -5.51 2.68
C PRO A 142 12.55 -6.78 3.53
N GLN A 143 13.65 -6.97 4.25
CA GLN A 143 13.87 -8.12 5.13
C GLN A 143 14.32 -7.63 6.52
N GLY A 144 14.10 -8.48 7.52
CA GLY A 144 14.42 -8.19 8.92
C GLY A 144 13.83 -6.85 9.37
N VAL A 145 14.68 -6.00 9.94
CA VAL A 145 14.32 -4.68 10.47
C VAL A 145 13.58 -3.80 9.45
N TYR A 146 13.94 -3.85 8.16
CA TYR A 146 13.24 -3.06 7.15
C TYR A 146 11.81 -3.56 6.86
N ALA A 147 11.58 -4.87 6.99
CA ALA A 147 10.24 -5.44 6.85
C ALA A 147 9.38 -5.00 8.04
N GLU A 148 9.91 -5.10 9.25
CA GLU A 148 9.27 -4.64 10.48
C GLU A 148 8.94 -3.14 10.43
N LEU A 149 9.86 -2.29 9.98
CA LEU A 149 9.62 -0.86 9.78
C LEU A 149 8.49 -0.59 8.79
N ARG A 150 8.40 -1.37 7.69
CA ARG A 150 7.28 -1.25 6.73
C ARG A 150 5.95 -1.59 7.38
N VAL A 151 5.91 -2.64 8.21
CA VAL A 151 4.70 -3.02 8.97
C VAL A 151 4.33 -1.94 9.99
N ALA A 152 5.31 -1.44 10.76
CA ALA A 152 5.11 -0.39 11.76
C ALA A 152 4.58 0.91 11.12
N LYS A 153 5.11 1.29 9.94
CA LYS A 153 4.59 2.43 9.17
C LYS A 153 3.10 2.24 8.84
N LYS A 154 2.72 1.07 8.35
CA LYS A 154 1.31 0.76 8.01
C LYS A 154 0.41 0.86 9.25
N ILE A 155 0.85 0.34 10.40
CA ILE A 155 0.11 0.43 11.66
C ILE A 155 -0.06 1.90 12.08
N ARG A 156 1.01 2.70 11.99
CA ARG A 156 0.95 4.13 12.31
C ARG A 156 -0.05 4.87 11.41
N ASP A 157 -0.04 4.57 10.11
CA ASP A 157 -0.96 5.22 9.16
C ASP A 157 -2.42 4.88 9.52
N LEU A 158 -2.73 3.62 9.85
CA LEU A 158 -4.05 3.21 10.36
C LEU A 158 -4.44 3.94 11.66
N LEU A 159 -3.55 3.97 12.65
CA LEU A 159 -3.79 4.66 13.91
C LEU A 159 -4.00 6.17 13.72
N THR A 160 -3.40 6.76 12.69
CA THR A 160 -3.58 8.18 12.36
C THR A 160 -4.98 8.44 11.80
N GLU A 161 -5.49 7.56 10.93
CA GLU A 161 -6.86 7.63 10.41
C GLU A 161 -7.89 7.44 11.54
N ASP A 162 -7.66 6.47 12.42
CA ASP A 162 -8.51 6.24 13.59
C ASP A 162 -8.52 7.46 14.52
N LEU A 163 -7.34 8.04 14.80
CA LEU A 163 -7.22 9.25 15.61
C LEU A 163 -8.01 10.42 15.01
N GLN A 164 -7.88 10.66 13.71
CA GLN A 164 -8.61 11.72 13.01
C GLN A 164 -10.13 11.50 13.08
N THR A 165 -10.57 10.25 12.96
CA THR A 165 -11.99 9.89 13.07
C THR A 165 -12.54 10.21 14.46
N VAL A 166 -11.83 9.78 15.51
CA VAL A 166 -12.21 10.07 16.90
C VAL A 166 -12.17 11.57 17.19
N GLN A 167 -11.15 12.28 16.71
CA GLN A 167 -11.05 13.73 16.86
C GLN A 167 -12.24 14.45 16.20
N GLY A 168 -12.66 13.99 15.01
CA GLY A 168 -13.83 14.53 14.32
C GLY A 168 -15.13 14.31 15.10
N GLN A 169 -15.30 13.13 15.71
CA GLN A 169 -16.47 12.85 16.57
C GLN A 169 -16.52 13.78 17.79
N VAL A 170 -15.39 14.00 18.47
CA VAL A 170 -15.34 14.89 19.63
C VAL A 170 -15.62 16.34 19.24
N HIS A 171 -15.03 16.83 18.14
CA HIS A 171 -15.34 18.17 17.63
C HIS A 171 -16.85 18.32 17.35
N ASN A 172 -17.46 17.34 16.67
CA ASN A 172 -18.90 17.37 16.37
C ASN A 172 -19.76 17.42 17.64
N TRP A 173 -19.38 16.73 18.71
CA TRP A 173 -20.10 16.81 19.99
C TRP A 173 -19.92 18.16 20.67
N ILE A 174 -18.71 18.70 20.67
CA ILE A 174 -18.44 20.03 21.23
C ILE A 174 -19.26 21.08 20.46
N ASP A 175 -19.22 21.07 19.14
CA ASP A 175 -19.95 22.06 18.33
C ASP A 175 -21.47 21.95 18.50
N ARG A 176 -22.00 20.74 18.70
CA ARG A 176 -23.44 20.50 18.88
C ARG A 176 -23.96 20.86 20.26
N TYR A 177 -23.19 20.54 21.31
CA TYR A 177 -23.67 20.60 22.69
C TYR A 177 -23.02 21.72 23.50
N PHE A 178 -21.85 22.24 23.09
CA PHE A 178 -21.15 23.32 23.77
C PHE A 178 -20.32 24.20 22.81
N PRO A 179 -20.96 24.93 21.87
CA PRO A 179 -20.25 25.68 20.83
C PRO A 179 -19.34 26.80 21.36
N GLU A 180 -19.59 27.32 22.57
CA GLU A 180 -18.74 28.33 23.22
C GLU A 180 -17.44 27.75 23.79
N PHE A 181 -17.29 26.43 23.85
CA PHE A 181 -16.14 25.77 24.48
C PHE A 181 -14.79 26.28 23.94
N LEU A 182 -14.68 26.47 22.63
CA LEU A 182 -13.46 26.93 21.98
C LEU A 182 -13.18 28.44 22.16
N LYS A 183 -14.13 29.22 22.70
CA LYS A 183 -13.88 30.61 23.13
C LYS A 183 -12.97 30.64 24.37
N VAL A 184 -13.11 29.66 25.25
CA VAL A 184 -12.31 29.52 26.48
C VAL A 184 -11.03 28.72 26.20
N PHE A 185 -11.17 27.60 25.50
CA PHE A 185 -10.05 26.71 25.20
C PHE A 185 -9.65 26.80 23.73
N LYS A 186 -8.47 27.35 23.44
CA LYS A 186 -7.95 27.46 22.06
C LYS A 186 -7.92 26.13 21.29
N LYS A 187 -7.75 25.00 22.00
CA LYS A 187 -7.77 23.64 21.44
C LYS A 187 -8.41 22.70 22.46
N TRP A 188 -9.35 21.86 22.04
CA TRP A 188 -10.00 20.90 22.93
C TRP A 188 -9.07 19.76 23.39
N GLU A 189 -8.04 19.44 22.60
CA GLU A 189 -6.99 18.47 22.94
C GLU A 189 -5.98 18.98 23.97
N GLY A 190 -6.07 20.26 24.35
CA GLY A 190 -5.20 20.83 25.36
C GLY A 190 -5.41 20.17 26.72
N LYS A 191 -4.36 20.06 27.54
CA LYS A 191 -4.44 19.43 28.88
C LYS A 191 -5.56 20.01 29.75
N ALA A 192 -5.71 21.33 29.76
CA ALA A 192 -6.77 22.03 30.50
C ALA A 192 -8.17 21.68 29.96
N ALA A 193 -8.33 21.67 28.65
CA ALA A 193 -9.60 21.40 27.98
C ALA A 193 -10.03 19.94 28.18
N LEU A 194 -9.11 18.99 28.02
CA LEU A 194 -9.38 17.57 28.33
C LEU A 194 -9.73 17.37 29.80
N GLN A 195 -9.05 18.08 30.72
CA GLN A 195 -9.39 18.02 32.13
C GLN A 195 -10.77 18.59 32.42
N PHE A 196 -11.14 19.69 31.76
CA PHE A 196 -12.48 20.25 31.86
C PHE A 196 -13.54 19.26 31.33
N LEU A 197 -13.31 18.65 30.17
CA LEU A 197 -14.23 17.65 29.59
C LEU A 197 -14.39 16.39 30.46
N ARG A 198 -13.40 16.08 31.32
CA ARG A 198 -13.50 15.01 32.33
C ARG A 198 -14.43 15.33 33.50
N LEU A 199 -15.07 16.50 33.53
CA LEU A 199 -16.22 16.75 34.41
C LEU A 199 -17.44 15.93 33.98
N TYR A 200 -17.46 15.44 32.73
CA TYR A 200 -18.59 14.69 32.16
C TYR A 200 -19.94 15.42 32.30
N ALA A 201 -19.89 16.75 32.25
CA ALA A 201 -21.04 17.63 32.48
C ALA A 201 -21.37 18.41 31.20
N LEU A 202 -22.66 18.54 30.90
CA LEU A 202 -23.22 19.39 29.85
C LEU A 202 -23.23 20.87 30.30
N PRO A 203 -23.37 21.85 29.39
CA PRO A 203 -23.29 23.27 29.76
C PRO A 203 -24.27 23.71 30.86
N HIS A 204 -25.48 23.17 30.87
CA HIS A 204 -26.47 23.48 31.91
C HIS A 204 -26.11 22.87 33.27
N GLU A 205 -25.36 21.77 33.30
CA GLU A 205 -24.85 21.16 34.53
C GLU A 205 -23.62 21.91 35.02
N ILE A 206 -22.75 22.35 34.10
CA ILE A 206 -21.59 23.20 34.38
C ILE A 206 -22.00 24.50 35.08
N ALA A 207 -23.15 25.07 34.71
CA ALA A 207 -23.69 26.28 35.33
C ALA A 207 -23.98 26.14 36.84
N ASN A 208 -24.10 24.89 37.35
CA ASN A 208 -24.31 24.62 38.77
C ASN A 208 -23.01 24.50 39.57
N PHE A 209 -21.85 24.46 38.90
CA PHE A 209 -20.55 24.42 39.58
C PHE A 209 -20.12 25.83 39.99
N THR A 210 -19.49 25.92 41.15
CA THR A 210 -18.82 27.15 41.58
C THR A 210 -17.49 27.34 40.85
N GLU A 211 -17.04 28.60 40.73
CA GLU A 211 -15.75 28.92 40.09
C GLU A 211 -14.58 28.22 40.79
N ASP A 212 -14.62 28.16 42.13
CA ASP A 212 -13.60 27.49 42.93
C ASP A 212 -13.53 25.99 42.65
N GLU A 213 -14.67 25.31 42.51
CA GLU A 213 -14.72 23.88 42.16
C GLU A 213 -14.13 23.61 40.77
N LEU A 214 -14.48 24.44 39.79
CA LEU A 214 -13.93 24.33 38.43
C LEU A 214 -12.42 24.59 38.42
N LEU A 215 -11.95 25.60 39.16
CA LEU A 215 -10.52 25.91 39.29
C LEU A 215 -9.74 24.80 39.98
N ILE A 216 -10.27 24.24 41.07
CA ILE A 216 -9.66 23.09 41.77
C ILE A 216 -9.55 21.90 40.82
N HIS A 217 -10.60 21.62 40.04
CA HIS A 217 -10.58 20.50 39.09
C HIS A 217 -9.58 20.71 37.95
N LEU A 218 -9.50 21.92 37.39
CA LEU A 218 -8.53 22.26 36.34
C LEU A 218 -7.07 22.15 36.83
N ARG A 219 -6.82 22.59 38.08
CA ARG A 219 -5.48 22.53 38.72
C ARG A 219 -4.93 21.12 38.90
N LYS A 220 -5.78 20.08 38.85
CA LYS A 220 -5.33 18.67 38.88
C LYS A 220 -4.41 18.31 37.69
N SER A 221 -4.53 19.02 36.56
CA SER A 221 -3.76 18.73 35.34
C SER A 221 -2.84 19.86 34.89
N VAL A 222 -3.05 21.10 35.36
CA VAL A 222 -2.30 22.28 34.93
C VAL A 222 -1.71 23.00 36.15
N LYS A 223 -0.37 23.05 36.22
CA LYS A 223 0.39 23.67 37.33
C LYS A 223 0.59 25.19 37.20
N ARG A 224 0.26 25.79 36.04
CA ARG A 224 0.29 27.25 35.83
C ARG A 224 -1.10 27.72 35.41
N SER A 225 -1.56 28.82 36.00
CA SER A 225 -2.85 29.43 35.72
C SER A 225 -3.10 29.55 34.22
N VAL A 226 -4.18 28.95 33.74
CA VAL A 226 -4.74 29.27 32.42
C VAL A 226 -5.17 30.73 32.53
N GLY A 227 -4.72 31.60 31.61
CA GLY A 227 -4.90 33.05 31.72
C GLY A 227 -6.35 33.43 32.04
N ASN A 228 -6.52 34.40 32.94
CA ASN A 228 -7.81 34.93 33.36
C ASN A 228 -8.62 35.42 32.16
N CYS A 229 -9.46 34.57 31.59
CA CYS A 229 -10.63 35.00 30.84
C CYS A 229 -11.84 34.72 31.71
N ASN A 230 -12.33 35.78 32.36
CA ASN A 230 -13.58 35.76 33.11
C ASN A 230 -14.74 35.58 32.11
N PRO A 231 -15.49 34.46 32.10
CA PRO A 231 -16.58 34.25 31.15
C PRO A 231 -17.85 35.03 31.51
N PHE A 232 -17.89 35.73 32.66
CA PHE A 232 -19.09 36.35 33.21
C PHE A 232 -18.98 37.88 33.36
N THR A 233 -18.50 38.58 32.33
CA THR A 233 -18.73 40.03 32.20
C THR A 233 -19.28 40.36 30.82
N GLY A 234 -20.55 40.03 30.61
CA GLY A 234 -21.40 40.71 29.64
C GLY A 234 -22.24 41.75 30.38
N ARG A 235 -22.00 43.03 30.10
CA ARG A 235 -23.05 44.05 30.20
C ARG A 235 -23.93 43.95 28.95
#